data_AF-A0A1I7VWD6-F1
#
_entry.id   AF-A0A1I7VWD6-F1
#
_cell.length_a   1.000
_cell.length_b   1.000
_cell.length_c   1.000
_cell.angle_alpha   90.00
_cell.angle_beta   90.00
_cell.angle_gamma   90.00
#
_symmetry.space_group_name_H-M   'P 1'
#
loop_
_entity.id
_entity.type
_entity.pdbx_description
1 polymer ?
#
loop_
_entity_poly.entity_id
_entity_poly.type
_entity_poly.pdbx_seq_one_letter_code
_entity_poly.pdbx_strand_id
1 'polypeptide(L)'
;MAQSSITQKEIEHWGLRKDQNGIWRCVGRLRRMMPQIEDFPYFIKKGKLAELIVKYYHENSFHASVRYTWTKMRQRYWIPHGRAYIKKILRKICRGCAMWVVTPFEQPDFPPYPTARITATRPFEITAASKEIIELNRIEGETLEWEFITPGAPWQGGIYERMVGVVKRSLKRAIGTKYLNNAELITLIVELEAIINERPLVDIEEIV
;
A
#
# COMPACT_ATOMS: atom_id res chain seq x y z
N MET A 1 14.68 40.73 2.48
CA MET A 1 13.52 40.57 1.59
C MET A 1 13.83 39.45 0.59
N ALA A 2 12.93 38.47 0.38
CA ALA A 2 13.21 37.17 -0.25
C ALA A 2 13.73 37.17 -1.72
N GLN A 3 13.97 38.34 -2.32
CA GLN A 3 14.44 38.52 -3.70
C GLN A 3 15.74 39.37 -3.81
N SER A 4 16.42 39.67 -2.69
CA SER A 4 17.58 40.58 -2.66
C SER A 4 18.90 40.00 -3.21
N SER A 5 18.90 38.76 -3.69
CA SER A 5 20.08 38.06 -4.23
C SER A 5 19.77 37.39 -5.58
N ILE A 6 19.30 38.17 -6.54
CA ILE A 6 19.15 37.74 -7.94
C ILE A 6 20.29 38.36 -8.73
N THR A 7 21.04 37.53 -9.44
CA THR A 7 22.18 37.97 -10.26
C THR A 7 21.73 38.56 -11.59
N GLN A 8 22.54 39.45 -12.17
CA GLN A 8 22.28 40.06 -13.47
C GLN A 8 22.08 39.00 -14.58
N LYS A 9 22.86 37.91 -14.54
CA LYS A 9 22.72 36.77 -15.46
C LYS A 9 21.33 36.10 -15.37
N GLU A 10 20.79 35.95 -14.17
CA GLU A 10 19.45 35.38 -13.98
C GLU A 10 18.35 36.32 -14.49
N ILE A 11 18.52 37.63 -14.35
CA ILE A 11 17.59 38.64 -14.86
C ILE A 11 17.47 38.55 -16.37
N GLU A 12 18.61 38.46 -17.07
CA GLU A 12 18.66 38.35 -18.52
C GLU A 12 18.13 37.00 -19.01
N HIS A 13 18.59 35.91 -18.41
CA HIS A 13 18.19 34.55 -18.81
C HIS A 13 16.70 34.31 -18.67
N TRP A 14 16.07 34.82 -17.60
CA TRP A 14 14.64 34.63 -17.33
C TRP A 14 13.75 35.81 -17.75
N GLY A 15 14.32 36.86 -18.36
CA GLY A 15 13.55 38.03 -18.81
C GLY A 15 12.81 38.75 -17.68
N LEU A 16 13.47 38.93 -16.53
CA LEU A 16 12.84 39.53 -15.34
C LEU A 16 12.72 41.04 -15.47
N ARG A 17 11.61 41.59 -14.98
CA ARG A 17 11.39 43.04 -14.86
C ARG A 17 10.76 43.36 -13.51
N LYS A 18 11.06 44.53 -12.97
CA LYS A 18 10.43 45.02 -11.75
C LYS A 18 9.10 45.70 -12.08
N ASP A 19 8.11 45.45 -11.24
CA ASP A 19 6.84 46.16 -11.20
C ASP A 19 7.01 47.53 -10.51
N GLN A 20 5.94 48.34 -10.49
CA GLN A 20 5.86 49.64 -9.78
C GLN A 20 6.27 49.52 -8.30
N ASN A 21 6.00 48.37 -7.68
CA ASN A 21 6.37 48.06 -6.30
C ASN A 21 7.78 47.47 -6.13
N GLY A 22 8.60 47.44 -7.19
CA GLY A 22 9.96 46.89 -7.15
C GLY A 22 10.04 45.36 -7.11
N ILE A 23 8.92 44.65 -7.27
CA ILE A 23 8.83 43.18 -7.25
C ILE A 23 9.16 42.60 -8.64
N TRP A 24 9.93 41.53 -8.68
CA TRP A 24 10.27 40.86 -9.94
C TRP A 24 9.08 40.07 -10.53
N ARG A 25 8.79 40.31 -11.81
CA ARG A 25 7.84 39.59 -12.65
C ARG A 25 8.55 38.95 -13.85
N CYS A 26 8.08 37.78 -14.27
CA CYS A 26 8.62 37.04 -15.41
C CYS A 26 7.89 37.46 -16.68
N VAL A 27 8.56 38.19 -17.55
CA VAL A 27 7.95 38.71 -18.77
C VAL A 27 8.15 37.71 -19.91
N GLY A 28 7.05 37.17 -20.43
CA GLY A 28 7.08 36.12 -21.45
C GLY A 28 7.41 36.63 -22.87
N ARG A 29 7.45 35.69 -23.83
CA ARG A 29 7.74 35.98 -25.24
C ARG A 29 6.69 36.85 -25.95
N LEU A 30 5.45 36.88 -25.45
CA LEU A 30 4.33 37.60 -26.06
C LEU A 30 4.34 39.11 -25.81
N ARG A 31 5.26 39.63 -25.00
CA ARG A 31 5.29 41.04 -24.61
C ARG A 31 5.32 42.01 -25.79
N ARG A 32 6.09 41.68 -26.84
CA ARG A 32 6.24 42.55 -28.02
C ARG A 32 4.95 42.64 -28.84
N MET A 33 4.09 41.63 -28.74
CA MET A 33 2.81 41.57 -29.45
C MET A 33 1.64 42.10 -28.60
N MET A 34 1.79 42.12 -27.28
CA MET A 34 0.72 42.55 -26.36
C MET A 34 1.29 43.45 -25.24
N PRO A 35 1.64 44.72 -25.54
CA PRO A 35 2.19 45.66 -24.56
C PRO A 35 1.23 45.99 -23.41
N GLN A 36 -0.08 45.86 -23.64
CA GLN A 36 -1.14 46.14 -22.68
C GLN A 36 -1.29 45.10 -21.56
N ILE A 37 -0.67 43.92 -21.71
CA ILE A 37 -0.73 42.88 -20.66
C ILE A 37 0.35 43.20 -19.64
N GLU A 38 -0.07 43.68 -18.47
CA GLU A 38 0.82 43.91 -17.32
C GLU A 38 0.78 42.77 -16.30
N ASP A 39 -0.21 41.88 -16.38
CA ASP A 39 -0.42 40.80 -15.41
C ASP A 39 0.49 39.58 -15.68
N PHE A 40 1.80 39.83 -15.60
CA PHE A 40 2.80 38.77 -15.66
C PHE A 40 2.99 38.11 -14.29
N PRO A 41 3.23 36.79 -14.24
CA PRO A 41 3.39 36.09 -12.98
C PRO A 41 4.62 36.56 -12.21
N TYR A 42 4.49 36.62 -10.89
CA TYR A 42 5.57 37.03 -9.98
C TYR A 42 6.67 35.98 -9.94
N PHE A 43 7.92 36.42 -10.11
CA PHE A 43 9.07 35.53 -10.01
C PHE A 43 9.33 35.16 -8.55
N ILE A 44 9.48 33.86 -8.28
CA ILE A 44 9.79 33.35 -6.95
C ILE A 44 11.03 32.46 -7.01
N LYS A 45 12.03 32.83 -6.21
CA LYS A 45 13.22 32.02 -5.98
C LYS A 45 12.85 30.82 -5.11
N LYS A 46 13.45 29.67 -5.41
CA LYS A 46 13.29 28.45 -4.60
C LYS A 46 13.74 28.72 -3.17
N GLY A 47 12.93 28.34 -2.20
CA GLY A 47 13.18 28.60 -0.78
C GLY A 47 11.90 28.44 0.03
N LYS A 48 11.89 28.94 1.27
CA LYS A 48 10.77 28.72 2.20
C LYS A 48 9.44 29.29 1.71
N LEU A 49 9.46 30.49 1.13
CA LEU A 49 8.27 31.13 0.56
C LEU A 49 7.66 30.28 -0.56
N ALA A 50 8.51 29.75 -1.45
CA ALA A 50 8.08 28.91 -2.55
C ALA A 50 7.45 27.60 -2.05
N GLU A 51 8.00 26.99 -0.99
CA GLU A 51 7.41 25.81 -0.34
C GLU A 51 6.03 26.11 0.23
N LEU A 52 5.85 27.24 0.91
CA LEU A 52 4.56 27.64 1.49
C LEU A 52 3.51 27.90 0.41
N ILE A 53 3.89 28.54 -0.68
CA ILE A 53 2.98 28.76 -1.82
C ILE A 53 2.57 27.44 -2.45
N VAL A 54 3.53 26.53 -2.68
CA VAL A 54 3.23 25.20 -3.22
C VAL A 54 2.30 24.43 -2.28
N LYS A 55 2.53 24.50 -0.96
CA LYS A 55 1.68 23.88 0.05
C LYS A 55 0.24 24.41 -0.03
N TYR A 56 0.08 25.73 0.00
CA TYR A 56 -1.22 26.40 -0.07
C TYR A 56 -2.03 25.99 -1.31
N TYR A 57 -1.41 26.05 -2.50
CA TYR A 57 -2.11 25.68 -3.74
C TYR A 57 -2.43 24.19 -3.80
N HIS A 58 -1.58 23.33 -3.23
CA HIS A 58 -1.80 21.88 -3.21
C HIS A 58 -2.95 21.50 -2.27
N GLU A 59 -2.98 22.05 -1.06
CA GLU A 59 -4.02 21.79 -0.05
C GLU A 59 -5.36 22.36 -0.49
N ASN A 60 -5.40 23.59 -1.01
CA ASN A 60 -6.63 24.19 -1.54
C ASN A 60 -7.13 23.51 -2.82
N SER A 61 -6.29 22.74 -3.50
CA SER A 61 -6.68 21.93 -4.65
C SER A 61 -7.01 20.48 -4.25
N PHE A 62 -7.33 20.23 -2.97
CA PHE A 62 -7.66 18.90 -2.45
C PHE A 62 -6.62 17.84 -2.80
N HIS A 63 -5.35 18.17 -2.60
CA HIS A 63 -4.22 17.27 -2.85
C HIS A 63 -4.09 16.82 -4.32
N ALA A 64 -4.55 17.64 -5.27
CA ALA A 64 -4.45 17.37 -6.69
C ALA A 64 -3.00 17.12 -7.17
N SER A 65 -2.90 16.53 -8.36
CA SER A 65 -1.63 16.15 -8.98
C SER A 65 -0.61 17.30 -9.04
N VAL A 66 0.68 16.93 -9.09
CA VAL A 66 1.80 17.87 -9.32
C VAL A 66 1.51 18.79 -10.51
N ARG A 67 0.91 18.26 -11.59
CA ARG A 67 0.60 19.01 -12.81
C ARG A 67 -0.45 20.07 -12.54
N TYR A 68 -1.55 19.71 -11.89
CA TYR A 68 -2.65 20.63 -11.60
C TYR A 68 -2.20 21.74 -10.65
N THR A 69 -1.55 21.37 -9.55
CA THR A 69 -0.98 22.31 -8.57
C THR A 69 -0.04 23.30 -9.27
N TRP A 70 0.83 22.79 -10.14
CA TRP A 70 1.75 23.60 -10.93
C TRP A 70 1.03 24.55 -11.90
N THR A 71 0.02 24.07 -12.64
CA THR A 71 -0.77 24.89 -13.58
C THR A 71 -1.52 26.01 -12.85
N LYS A 72 -2.17 25.70 -11.73
CA LYS A 72 -2.92 26.69 -10.95
C LYS A 72 -2.01 27.74 -10.34
N MET A 73 -0.87 27.31 -9.80
CA MET A 73 0.15 28.21 -9.27
C MET A 73 0.74 29.12 -10.37
N ARG A 74 1.01 28.59 -11.58
CA ARG A 74 1.63 29.37 -12.69
C ARG A 74 0.79 30.56 -13.13
N GLN A 75 -0.53 30.56 -12.88
CA GLN A 75 -1.39 31.70 -13.19
C GLN A 75 -0.96 32.98 -12.46
N ARG A 76 -0.32 32.87 -11.28
CA ARG A 76 0.14 34.03 -10.49
C ARG A 76 1.63 34.03 -10.17
N TYR A 77 2.26 32.86 -10.05
CA TYR A 77 3.64 32.73 -9.59
C TYR A 77 4.48 31.89 -10.55
N TRP A 78 5.68 32.34 -10.82
CA TRP A 78 6.62 31.67 -11.70
C TRP A 78 7.87 31.25 -10.92
N ILE A 79 8.14 29.94 -10.91
CA ILE A 79 9.32 29.33 -10.27
C ILE A 79 10.14 28.63 -11.36
N PRO A 80 11.46 28.90 -11.48
CA PRO A 80 12.34 28.18 -12.40
C PRO A 80 12.27 26.66 -12.19
N HIS A 81 12.09 25.90 -13.27
CA HIS A 81 11.88 24.45 -13.23
C HIS A 81 10.77 24.01 -12.25
N GLY A 82 9.70 24.80 -12.15
CA GLY A 82 8.65 24.67 -11.12
C GLY A 82 8.04 23.27 -11.01
N ARG A 83 7.76 22.58 -12.12
CA ARG A 83 7.19 21.22 -12.08
C ARG A 83 8.08 20.21 -11.34
N ALA A 84 9.39 20.21 -11.64
CA ALA A 84 10.34 19.32 -10.98
C ALA A 84 10.51 19.68 -9.49
N TYR A 85 10.53 20.99 -9.20
CA TYR A 85 10.59 21.51 -7.84
C TYR A 85 9.37 21.11 -7.00
N ILE A 86 8.15 21.26 -7.53
CA ILE A 86 6.90 20.87 -6.87
C ILE A 86 6.87 19.36 -6.62
N LYS A 87 7.25 18.53 -7.61
CA LYS A 87 7.34 17.07 -7.43
C LYS A 87 8.24 16.70 -6.24
N LYS A 88 9.40 17.36 -6.11
CA LYS A 88 10.34 17.15 -5.00
C LYS A 88 9.79 17.63 -3.66
N ILE A 89 9.11 18.78 -3.64
CA ILE A 89 8.57 19.38 -2.41
C ILE A 89 7.39 18.61 -1.88
N LEU A 90 6.42 18.24 -2.72
CA LEU A 90 5.19 17.59 -2.26
C LEU A 90 5.47 16.29 -1.50
N ARG A 91 6.49 15.52 -1.93
CA ARG A 91 6.97 14.33 -1.20
C ARG A 91 7.47 14.64 0.23
N LYS A 92 7.95 15.86 0.49
CA LYS A 92 8.46 16.29 1.80
C LYS A 92 7.38 16.94 2.66
N ILE A 93 6.51 17.76 2.06
CA ILE A 93 5.56 18.60 2.82
C ILE A 93 4.19 17.97 3.01
N CYS A 94 3.78 17.05 2.12
CA CYS A 94 2.47 16.40 2.20
C CYS A 94 2.66 14.91 2.48
N ARG A 95 2.54 14.52 3.75
CA ARG A 95 2.66 13.11 4.16
C ARG A 95 1.57 12.22 3.56
N GLY A 96 0.36 12.74 3.39
CA GLY A 96 -0.73 12.03 2.72
C GLY A 96 -0.32 11.62 1.31
N CYS A 97 -0.02 12.59 0.44
CA CYS A 97 0.45 12.29 -0.92
C CYS A 97 1.75 11.50 -0.97
N ALA A 98 2.65 11.68 0.00
CA ALA A 98 3.85 10.88 0.08
C ALA A 98 3.50 9.40 0.28
N MET A 99 2.62 9.11 1.25
CA MET A 99 2.14 7.77 1.58
C MET A 99 1.41 7.11 0.39
N TRP A 100 0.51 7.84 -0.28
CA TRP A 100 -0.23 7.33 -1.44
C TRP A 100 0.64 6.91 -2.63
N VAL A 101 1.87 7.44 -2.73
CA VAL A 101 2.78 7.20 -3.86
C VAL A 101 3.90 6.22 -3.48
N VAL A 102 3.93 5.73 -2.24
CA VAL A 102 4.91 4.73 -1.81
C VAL A 102 4.70 3.44 -2.61
N THR A 103 5.78 2.89 -3.14
CA THR A 103 5.78 1.54 -3.70
C THR A 103 5.59 0.54 -2.54
N PRO A 104 4.61 -0.37 -2.62
CA PRO A 104 4.44 -1.41 -1.62
C PRO A 104 5.75 -2.15 -1.37
N PHE A 105 5.95 -2.61 -0.14
CA PHE A 105 7.08 -3.47 0.19
C PHE A 105 7.02 -4.72 -0.69
N GLU A 106 8.11 -5.01 -1.41
CA GLU A 106 8.21 -6.24 -2.19
C GLU A 106 8.21 -7.42 -1.22
N GLN A 107 7.34 -8.40 -1.49
CA GLN A 107 7.29 -9.61 -0.70
C GLN A 107 8.64 -10.33 -0.86
N PRO A 108 9.34 -10.66 0.24
CA PRO A 108 10.58 -11.42 0.16
C PRO A 108 10.29 -12.82 -0.41
N ASP A 109 11.34 -13.48 -0.88
CA ASP A 109 11.23 -14.88 -1.29
C ASP A 109 10.61 -15.71 -0.16
N PHE A 110 9.75 -16.66 -0.55
CA PHE A 110 9.09 -17.51 0.43
C PHE A 110 10.15 -18.28 1.24
N PRO A 111 10.10 -18.24 2.58
CA PRO A 111 11.04 -18.98 3.40
C PRO A 111 10.86 -20.49 3.15
N PRO A 112 11.90 -21.30 3.40
CA PRO A 112 11.75 -22.76 3.38
C PRO A 112 10.65 -23.19 4.37
N TYR A 113 10.02 -24.31 4.08
CA TYR A 113 8.98 -24.85 4.96
C TYR A 113 9.54 -25.05 6.39
N PRO A 114 8.77 -24.73 7.45
CA PRO A 114 9.20 -24.95 8.82
C PRO A 114 9.60 -26.42 9.04
N THR A 115 10.62 -26.66 9.85
CA THR A 115 11.09 -28.03 10.17
C THR A 115 9.95 -28.89 10.71
N ALA A 116 9.10 -28.32 11.58
CA ALA A 116 7.88 -28.95 12.08
C ALA A 116 6.90 -29.44 10.99
N ARG A 117 6.97 -28.90 9.76
CA ARG A 117 6.14 -29.34 8.62
C ARG A 117 6.73 -30.54 7.88
N ILE A 118 8.04 -30.70 7.90
CA ILE A 118 8.75 -31.72 7.10
C ILE A 118 9.28 -32.88 7.94
N THR A 119 9.44 -32.67 9.24
CA THR A 119 9.88 -33.71 10.17
C THR A 119 8.68 -34.57 10.54
N ALA A 120 8.81 -35.88 10.33
CA ALA A 120 7.84 -36.84 10.83
C ALA A 120 7.87 -36.82 12.37
N THR A 121 6.73 -36.52 12.98
CA THR A 121 6.52 -36.53 14.42
C THR A 121 5.57 -37.66 14.80
N ARG A 122 5.45 -37.95 16.09
CA ARG A 122 4.42 -38.85 16.59
C ARG A 122 3.04 -38.22 16.37
N PRO A 123 1.99 -39.05 16.16
CA PRO A 123 0.62 -38.55 16.16
C PRO A 123 0.34 -37.69 17.40
N PHE A 124 -0.30 -36.54 17.21
CA PHE A 124 -0.65 -35.56 18.25
C PHE A 124 0.52 -34.82 18.94
N GLU A 125 1.77 -35.03 18.51
CA GLU A 125 2.93 -34.25 19.00
C GLU A 125 2.89 -32.79 18.55
N ILE A 126 2.40 -32.53 17.34
CA ILE A 126 2.17 -31.18 16.80
C ILE A 126 0.75 -31.13 16.22
N THR A 127 -0.08 -30.23 16.74
CA THR A 127 -1.45 -30.03 16.27
C THR A 127 -1.71 -28.56 15.99
N ALA A 128 -2.54 -28.28 14.98
CA ALA A 128 -3.01 -26.93 14.69
C ALA A 128 -4.40 -26.76 15.31
N ALA A 129 -4.57 -25.73 16.13
CA ALA A 129 -5.82 -25.43 16.81
C ALA A 129 -6.22 -23.97 16.59
N SER A 130 -7.51 -23.71 16.67
CA SER A 130 -8.04 -22.34 16.58
C SER A 130 -7.74 -21.58 17.88
N LYS A 131 -7.72 -20.25 17.79
CA LYS A 131 -7.33 -19.39 18.91
C LYS A 131 -8.28 -19.55 20.11
N GLU A 132 -9.50 -19.95 19.87
CA GLU A 132 -10.54 -20.22 20.88
C GLU A 132 -10.20 -21.41 21.78
N ILE A 133 -9.32 -22.33 21.33
CA ILE A 133 -8.92 -23.53 22.09
C ILE A 133 -7.84 -23.21 23.14
N ILE A 134 -7.17 -22.06 23.03
CA ILE A 134 -6.09 -21.62 23.94
C ILE A 134 -6.60 -21.49 25.39
N GLU A 135 -7.88 -21.25 25.58
CA GLU A 135 -8.48 -21.14 26.91
C GLU A 135 -8.52 -22.49 27.67
N LEU A 136 -8.35 -23.61 26.96
CA LEU A 136 -8.38 -24.98 27.49
C LEU A 136 -6.98 -25.49 27.88
N ASN A 137 -6.10 -24.62 28.41
CA ASN A 137 -4.68 -24.83 28.71
C ASN A 137 -4.29 -26.03 29.61
N ARG A 138 -5.21 -26.92 29.97
CA ARG A 138 -4.93 -28.16 30.68
C ARG A 138 -5.70 -29.32 30.08
N ILE A 139 -4.99 -30.18 29.38
CA ILE A 139 -5.40 -31.57 29.14
C ILE A 139 -4.55 -32.41 30.11
N GLU A 140 -5.20 -33.04 31.10
CA GLU A 140 -4.67 -34.12 31.95
C GLU A 140 -3.24 -34.00 32.53
N GLY A 141 -2.74 -32.78 32.78
CA GLY A 141 -1.48 -32.55 33.51
C GLY A 141 -0.25 -32.28 32.64
N GLU A 142 -0.41 -32.26 31.31
CA GLU A 142 0.62 -31.80 30.38
C GLU A 142 0.36 -30.35 29.95
N THR A 143 1.41 -29.55 29.87
CA THR A 143 1.34 -28.16 29.41
C THR A 143 1.55 -28.09 27.91
N LEU A 144 0.54 -27.65 27.18
CA LEU A 144 0.64 -27.37 25.75
C LEU A 144 1.50 -26.12 25.51
N GLU A 145 2.47 -26.22 24.61
CA GLU A 145 3.23 -25.07 24.12
C GLU A 145 2.55 -24.50 22.87
N TRP A 146 2.27 -23.20 22.88
CA TRP A 146 1.57 -22.52 21.80
C TRP A 146 2.53 -21.74 20.90
N GLU A 147 2.59 -22.11 19.63
CA GLU A 147 3.31 -21.36 18.59
C GLU A 147 2.32 -20.67 17.64
N PHE A 148 2.50 -19.36 17.44
CA PHE A 148 1.62 -18.55 16.59
C PHE A 148 2.28 -18.19 15.27
N ILE A 149 1.47 -18.17 14.20
CA ILE A 149 1.91 -17.61 12.91
C ILE A 149 2.16 -16.10 13.03
N THR A 150 3.04 -15.59 12.17
CA THR A 150 3.33 -14.15 12.09
C THR A 150 2.08 -13.40 11.62
N PRO A 151 1.66 -12.31 12.30
CA PRO A 151 0.55 -11.50 11.84
C PRO A 151 0.76 -11.02 10.40
N GLY A 152 -0.26 -11.19 9.55
CA GLY A 152 -0.17 -10.82 8.13
C GLY A 152 0.60 -11.82 7.25
N ALA A 153 0.99 -12.99 7.77
CA ALA A 153 1.65 -14.07 7.03
C ALA A 153 0.78 -15.34 6.92
N PRO A 154 -0.40 -15.28 6.26
CA PRO A 154 -1.33 -16.42 6.18
C PRO A 154 -0.72 -17.66 5.51
N TRP A 155 0.31 -17.49 4.67
CA TRP A 155 1.01 -18.60 3.99
C TRP A 155 1.64 -19.61 4.97
N GLN A 156 2.02 -19.19 6.18
CA GLN A 156 2.52 -20.11 7.21
C GLN A 156 1.45 -21.16 7.57
N GLY A 157 0.18 -20.78 7.42
CA GLY A 157 -1.00 -21.60 7.66
C GLY A 157 -1.53 -22.45 6.51
N GLY A 158 -0.83 -22.46 5.36
CA GLY A 158 -1.40 -23.02 4.13
C GLY A 158 -1.87 -24.47 4.19
N ILE A 159 -1.36 -25.30 5.11
CA ILE A 159 -1.83 -26.70 5.28
C ILE A 159 -3.26 -26.74 5.79
N TYR A 160 -3.57 -26.04 6.89
CA TYR A 160 -4.92 -26.07 7.45
C TYR A 160 -5.90 -25.33 6.53
N GLU A 161 -5.46 -24.27 5.83
CA GLU A 161 -6.29 -23.61 4.81
C GLU A 161 -6.61 -24.56 3.65
N ARG A 162 -5.64 -25.35 3.22
CA ARG A 162 -5.84 -26.38 2.20
C ARG A 162 -6.78 -27.48 2.69
N MET A 163 -6.63 -27.93 3.93
CA MET A 163 -7.51 -28.92 4.57
C MET A 163 -8.95 -28.41 4.66
N VAL A 164 -9.15 -27.19 5.18
CA VAL A 164 -10.46 -26.51 5.19
C VAL A 164 -11.04 -26.41 3.77
N GLY A 165 -10.19 -26.14 2.78
CA GLY A 165 -10.58 -26.16 1.38
C GLY A 165 -11.06 -27.54 0.89
N VAL A 166 -10.42 -28.63 1.31
CA VAL A 166 -10.85 -30.01 1.01
C VAL A 166 -12.22 -30.27 1.63
N VAL A 167 -12.36 -30.03 2.94
CA VAL A 167 -13.61 -30.20 3.68
C VAL A 167 -14.75 -29.43 3.03
N LYS A 168 -14.57 -28.12 2.76
CA LYS A 168 -15.60 -27.27 2.14
C LYS A 168 -15.99 -27.74 0.75
N ARG A 169 -15.03 -28.20 -0.06
CA ARG A 169 -15.33 -28.74 -1.40
C ARG A 169 -16.12 -30.04 -1.32
N SER A 170 -15.74 -30.95 -0.43
CA SER A 170 -16.46 -32.21 -0.22
C SER A 170 -17.88 -31.95 0.29
N LEU A 171 -18.03 -31.04 1.27
CA LEU A 171 -19.31 -30.61 1.81
C LEU A 171 -20.20 -30.01 0.71
N LYS A 172 -19.68 -29.07 -0.09
CA LYS A 172 -20.45 -28.45 -1.18
C LYS A 172 -20.93 -29.49 -2.21
N ARG A 173 -20.09 -30.49 -2.52
CA ARG A 173 -20.44 -31.58 -3.45
C ARG A 173 -21.49 -32.52 -2.87
N ALA A 174 -21.39 -32.85 -1.59
CA ALA A 174 -22.32 -33.77 -0.94
C ALA A 174 -23.70 -33.13 -0.69
N ILE A 175 -23.75 -31.86 -0.28
CA ILE A 175 -25.01 -31.13 -0.03
C ILE A 175 -25.74 -30.83 -1.35
N GLY A 176 -25.02 -30.34 -2.36
CA GLY A 176 -25.63 -29.83 -3.59
C GLY A 176 -26.55 -28.64 -3.31
N THR A 177 -27.84 -28.79 -3.59
CA THR A 177 -28.89 -27.76 -3.40
C THR A 177 -29.84 -28.07 -2.24
N LYS A 178 -29.56 -29.11 -1.45
CA LYS A 178 -30.45 -29.56 -0.37
C LYS A 178 -30.31 -28.67 0.87
N TYR A 179 -31.40 -28.51 1.62
CA TYR A 179 -31.40 -27.96 2.96
C TYR A 179 -31.32 -29.11 3.96
N LEU A 180 -30.32 -29.08 4.83
CA LEU A 180 -30.13 -30.09 5.85
C LEU A 180 -30.55 -29.55 7.21
N ASN A 181 -31.18 -30.41 8.02
CA ASN A 181 -31.36 -30.14 9.44
C ASN A 181 -30.06 -30.41 10.23
N ASN A 182 -30.04 -30.05 11.51
CA ASN A 182 -28.81 -30.18 12.32
C ASN A 182 -28.32 -31.62 12.43
N ALA A 183 -29.21 -32.61 12.56
CA ALA A 183 -28.82 -34.01 12.67
C ALA A 183 -28.19 -34.50 11.36
N GLU A 184 -28.82 -34.19 10.22
CA GLU A 184 -28.32 -34.53 8.89
C GLU A 184 -26.96 -33.86 8.60
N LEU A 185 -26.79 -32.60 9.01
CA LEU A 185 -25.53 -31.89 8.85
C LEU A 185 -24.41 -32.52 9.69
N ILE A 186 -24.69 -32.90 10.94
CA ILE A 186 -23.71 -33.56 11.82
C ILE A 186 -23.32 -34.91 11.22
N THR A 187 -24.28 -35.74 10.83
CA THR A 187 -24.01 -37.04 10.21
C THR A 187 -23.15 -36.88 8.95
N LEU A 188 -23.49 -35.92 8.08
CA LEU A 188 -22.72 -35.65 6.87
C LEU A 188 -21.28 -35.23 7.17
N ILE A 189 -21.07 -34.41 8.20
CA ILE A 189 -19.72 -33.99 8.60
C ILE A 189 -18.90 -35.19 9.07
N VAL A 190 -19.47 -36.08 9.88
CA VAL A 190 -18.79 -37.30 10.38
C VAL A 190 -18.44 -38.25 9.23
N GLU A 191 -19.34 -38.43 8.26
CA GLU A 191 -19.06 -39.24 7.07
C GLU A 191 -17.93 -38.62 6.22
N LEU A 192 -17.95 -37.31 6.04
CA LEU A 192 -16.90 -36.60 5.30
C LEU A 192 -15.54 -36.66 6.01
N GLU A 193 -15.53 -36.60 7.33
CA GLU A 193 -14.32 -36.78 8.12
C GLU A 193 -13.69 -38.16 7.88
N ALA A 194 -14.50 -39.23 7.98
CA ALA A 194 -14.04 -40.58 7.70
C ALA A 194 -13.47 -40.71 6.28
N ILE A 195 -14.19 -40.22 5.27
CA ILE A 195 -13.75 -40.25 3.86
C ILE A 195 -12.43 -39.49 3.65
N ILE A 196 -12.25 -38.34 4.30
CA ILE A 196 -11.03 -37.53 4.17
C ILE A 196 -9.84 -38.24 4.84
N ASN A 197 -10.05 -38.87 5.99
CA ASN A 197 -9.01 -39.58 6.74
C ASN A 197 -8.61 -40.92 6.11
N GLU A 198 -9.55 -41.62 5.46
CA GLU A 198 -9.29 -42.89 4.76
C GLU A 198 -8.74 -42.69 3.34
N ARG A 199 -8.64 -41.45 2.87
CA ARG A 199 -8.17 -41.16 1.52
C ARG A 199 -6.69 -41.57 1.36
N PRO A 200 -6.34 -42.39 0.34
CA PRO A 200 -4.96 -42.73 0.08
C PRO A 200 -4.14 -41.48 -0.27
N LEU A 201 -2.97 -41.37 0.38
CA LEU A 201 -2.05 -40.23 0.23
C LEU A 201 -1.10 -40.35 -0.98
N VAL A 202 -0.93 -41.58 -1.49
CA VAL A 202 -0.11 -41.91 -2.66
C VAL A 202 -0.95 -42.72 -3.65
N ASP A 203 -0.51 -42.77 -4.91
CA ASP A 203 -1.21 -43.56 -5.92
C ASP A 203 -1.14 -45.05 -5.54
N ILE A 204 -2.27 -45.75 -5.74
CA ILE A 204 -2.43 -47.15 -5.33
C ILE A 204 -1.43 -48.05 -6.07
N GLU A 205 -0.99 -47.62 -7.26
CA GLU A 205 0.01 -48.31 -8.09
C GLU A 205 1.42 -48.27 -7.49
N GLU A 206 1.73 -47.33 -6.61
CA GLU A 206 3.05 -47.22 -5.95
C GLU A 206 3.16 -48.04 -4.66
N ILE A 207 2.05 -48.63 -4.18
CA ILE A 207 1.99 -49.41 -2.91
C ILE A 207 2.08 -50.92 -3.14
N VAL A 208 2.06 -51.40 -4.39
CA VAL A 208 2.09 -52.84 -4.75
C VAL A 208 3.46 -53.30 -5.23
#